data_AF-B4HJ50-F1
#
_entry.id   AF-B4HJ50-F1
#
_cell.length_a   1.000
_cell.length_b   1.000
_cell.length_c   1.000
_cell.angle_alpha   90.00
_cell.angle_beta   90.00
_cell.angle_gamma   90.00
#
_symmetry.space_group_name_H-M   'P 1'
#
loop_
_entity.id
_entity.type
_entity.pdbx_description
1 polymer ?
#
loop_
_entity_poly.entity_id
_entity_poly.type
_entity_poly.pdbx_seq_one_letter_code
_entity_poly.pdbx_strand_id
1 'polypeptide(L)'
;MNRTRRILEVILILILAIASCDGSGGDIPLRCDEYDSMGYMDVNEAFCTVTGFTVTHSQNVVIKNIPPGNMVKFMKFYESTLLYMPFHLFETFPYLKTLDLSNTNILELTRNAFSAASNLTYLNLAYNNLTSIQTSVFIGANVLMRLDLSYNEISSLSVNAFCGLHTISQIYLTGNLLKELHNDIFKDNEYLEKVSFEGNLLTSIQPEVFRNMRRIKEVNLSNNHLIFIHPDTFADAASLENLVLSYNELKNFQLTEKNIVHQLHLDNNYLTNLTINATRFVRASHNQISELFLHQSLHIETLDLSANKLSSISISQISHICSTWMYRIIQLDRLISAPFLNLRD
;
A
#
# COMPACT_ATOMS: atom_id res chain seq x y z
N MET A 1 57.97 10.90 10.79
CA MET A 1 56.64 10.78 10.17
C MET A 1 56.08 9.36 10.35
N ASN A 2 55.89 8.87 11.59
CA ASN A 2 55.24 7.55 11.85
C ASN A 2 54.94 7.23 13.34
N ARG A 3 54.56 8.23 14.15
CA ARG A 3 54.07 7.95 15.53
C ARG A 3 52.79 8.69 15.92
N THR A 4 52.46 9.80 15.26
CA THR A 4 51.24 10.58 15.51
C THR A 4 50.01 10.09 14.74
N ARG A 5 50.18 9.32 13.65
CA ARG A 5 49.05 8.71 12.90
C ARG A 5 48.44 7.48 13.57
N ARG A 6 49.22 6.72 14.35
CA ARG A 6 48.70 5.54 15.09
C ARG A 6 47.87 5.91 16.32
N ILE A 7 48.01 7.12 16.86
CA ILE A 7 47.22 7.54 18.03
C ILE A 7 45.84 8.07 17.60
N LEU A 8 45.72 8.71 16.42
CA LEU A 8 44.41 9.08 15.88
C LEU A 8 43.60 7.89 15.36
N GLU A 9 44.23 6.87 14.76
CA GLU A 9 43.51 5.65 14.34
C GLU A 9 43.05 4.81 15.55
N VAL A 10 43.81 4.77 16.64
CA VAL A 10 43.40 4.07 17.88
C VAL A 10 42.30 4.83 18.63
N ILE A 11 42.27 6.17 18.58
CA ILE A 11 41.20 6.96 19.21
C ILE A 11 39.90 6.93 18.37
N LEU A 12 39.99 6.84 17.03
CA LEU A 12 38.80 6.69 16.18
C LEU A 12 38.19 5.28 16.29
N ILE A 13 38.99 4.25 16.55
CA ILE A 13 38.52 2.89 16.82
C ILE A 13 37.99 2.75 18.26
N LEU A 14 38.46 3.55 19.22
CA LEU A 14 37.90 3.55 20.58
C LEU A 14 36.54 4.24 20.70
N ILE A 15 36.19 5.18 19.81
CA ILE A 15 34.87 5.84 19.82
C ILE A 15 33.80 4.97 19.14
N LEU A 16 34.19 4.01 18.29
CA LEU A 16 33.29 2.99 17.72
C LEU A 16 33.21 1.70 18.55
N ALA A 17 33.95 1.60 19.66
CA ALA A 17 34.02 0.42 20.53
C ALA A 17 33.47 0.65 21.95
N ILE A 18 32.58 1.65 22.13
CA ILE A 18 31.67 1.73 23.29
C ILE A 18 30.29 1.13 22.92
N ALA A 19 30.24 0.29 21.89
CA ALA A 19 29.25 -0.78 21.87
C ALA A 19 29.76 -1.83 22.86
N SER A 20 29.21 -1.79 24.07
CA SER A 20 29.47 -2.78 25.12
C SER A 20 29.31 -4.20 24.55
N CYS A 21 30.42 -4.88 24.31
CA CYS A 21 30.45 -6.33 24.40
C CYS A 21 30.31 -6.69 25.89
N ASP A 22 29.08 -6.54 26.40
CA ASP A 22 28.66 -7.24 27.61
C ASP A 22 27.75 -8.37 27.15
N GLY A 23 28.23 -9.59 27.28
CA GLY A 23 27.54 -10.84 26.92
C GLY A 23 26.39 -11.18 27.88
N SER A 24 25.69 -10.17 28.39
CA SER A 24 24.44 -10.30 29.12
C SER A 24 23.38 -9.57 28.30
N GLY A 25 22.32 -10.26 27.91
CA GLY A 25 21.14 -9.68 27.27
C GLY A 25 20.42 -8.71 28.21
N GLY A 26 21.03 -7.54 28.44
CA GLY A 26 20.48 -6.46 29.21
C GLY A 26 19.51 -5.64 28.38
N ASP A 27 18.58 -5.00 29.08
CA ASP A 27 17.51 -4.25 28.44
C ASP A 27 18.05 -3.00 27.73
N ILE A 28 17.50 -2.68 26.54
CA ILE A 28 17.84 -1.47 25.80
C ILE A 28 16.93 -0.33 26.26
N PRO A 29 17.47 0.80 26.75
CA PRO A 29 16.66 1.92 27.22
C PRO A 29 16.00 2.68 26.05
N LEU A 30 14.68 2.61 25.93
CA LEU A 30 13.93 3.48 25.00
C LEU A 30 13.52 4.77 25.71
N ARG A 31 13.74 5.89 25.01
CA ARG A 31 13.42 7.24 25.48
C ARG A 31 12.77 8.03 24.36
N CYS A 32 11.93 8.99 24.73
CA CYS A 32 11.36 9.95 23.81
C CYS A 32 12.19 11.24 23.82
N ASP A 33 12.63 11.69 22.64
CA ASP A 33 13.51 12.85 22.48
C ASP A 33 12.86 14.14 23.03
N GLU A 34 11.53 14.27 22.93
CA GLU A 34 10.75 15.39 23.47
C GLU A 34 10.84 15.46 24.99
N TYR A 35 10.80 14.31 25.66
CA TYR A 35 10.85 14.26 27.11
C TYR A 35 12.25 14.62 27.61
N ASP A 36 13.30 14.10 26.95
CA ASP A 36 14.68 14.41 27.31
C ASP A 36 15.04 15.89 27.03
N SER A 37 14.40 16.53 26.04
CA SER A 37 14.61 17.94 25.71
C SER A 37 13.78 18.93 26.53
N MET A 38 12.51 18.64 26.78
CA MET A 38 11.56 19.59 27.40
C MET A 38 11.21 19.26 28.86
N GLY A 39 11.48 18.04 29.33
CA GLY A 39 11.19 17.58 30.70
C GLY A 39 9.71 17.28 30.99
N TYR A 40 8.80 17.59 30.06
CA TYR A 40 7.37 17.25 30.11
C TYR A 40 6.81 17.12 28.69
N MET A 41 5.77 16.32 28.52
CA MET A 41 5.11 16.05 27.23
C MET A 41 3.76 16.80 27.18
N ASP A 42 3.47 17.49 26.07
CA ASP A 42 2.16 18.09 25.86
C ASP A 42 1.10 16.99 25.71
N VAL A 43 0.06 17.04 26.54
CA VAL A 43 -1.04 16.06 26.57
C VAL A 43 -1.93 16.12 25.34
N ASN A 44 -1.98 17.26 24.65
CA ASN A 44 -2.71 17.42 23.39
C ASN A 44 -1.90 16.91 22.19
N GLU A 45 -0.58 16.91 22.31
CA GLU A 45 0.39 16.49 21.30
C GLU A 45 1.34 15.44 21.88
N ALA A 46 0.81 14.36 22.45
CA ALA A 46 1.64 13.33 23.05
C ALA A 46 2.31 12.47 21.95
N PHE A 47 3.34 13.03 21.33
CA PHE A 47 4.22 12.37 20.37
C PHE A 47 5.54 11.97 21.05
N CYS A 48 6.09 10.86 20.59
CA CYS A 48 7.38 10.33 21.02
C CYS A 48 8.21 10.08 19.77
N THR A 49 9.22 10.89 19.54
CA THR A 49 10.24 10.59 18.54
C THR A 49 11.42 9.90 19.20
N VAL A 50 11.99 8.95 18.47
CA VAL A 50 13.10 8.14 18.94
C VAL A 50 14.17 8.14 17.87
N THR A 51 15.29 8.80 18.15
CA THR A 51 16.39 8.94 17.17
C THR A 51 17.58 8.05 17.50
N GLY A 52 18.21 7.45 16.48
CA GLY A 52 19.45 6.68 16.66
C GLY A 52 19.28 5.37 17.44
N PHE A 53 18.06 4.89 17.61
CA PHE A 53 17.76 3.74 18.45
C PHE A 53 18.08 2.44 17.72
N THR A 54 18.85 1.57 18.38
CA THR A 54 19.39 0.36 17.75
C THR A 54 19.01 -0.88 18.54
N VAL A 55 18.28 -1.79 17.90
CA VAL A 55 17.88 -3.11 18.38
C VAL A 55 18.28 -4.13 17.31
N THR A 56 19.29 -4.94 17.59
CA THR A 56 19.86 -5.90 16.61
C THR A 56 19.40 -7.33 16.82
N HIS A 57 18.73 -7.62 17.93
CA HIS A 57 18.21 -8.94 18.31
C HIS A 57 16.89 -8.73 19.08
N SER A 58 16.20 -9.81 19.42
CA SER A 58 15.01 -9.77 20.31
C SER A 58 15.40 -9.41 21.75
N GLN A 59 15.79 -8.16 21.97
CA GLN A 59 16.14 -7.62 23.28
C GLN A 59 14.90 -6.96 23.90
N ASN A 60 14.80 -7.12 25.21
CA ASN A 60 13.78 -6.41 25.98
C ASN A 60 14.11 -4.92 25.94
N VAL A 61 13.11 -4.12 25.61
CA VAL A 61 13.24 -2.68 25.61
C VAL A 61 12.69 -2.18 26.94
N VAL A 62 13.55 -1.62 27.78
CA VAL A 62 13.12 -0.96 29.01
C VAL A 62 12.86 0.49 28.70
N ILE A 63 11.64 0.92 28.97
CA ILE A 63 11.24 2.28 28.65
C ILE A 63 11.48 3.14 29.88
N LYS A 64 12.37 4.11 29.75
CA LYS A 64 12.78 4.98 30.87
C LYS A 64 12.11 6.34 30.74
N ASN A 65 11.94 7.01 31.89
CA ASN A 65 11.46 8.39 31.95
C ASN A 65 10.05 8.60 31.38
N ILE A 66 9.18 7.58 31.46
CA ILE A 66 7.78 7.74 31.07
C ILE A 66 7.04 8.50 32.19
N PRO A 67 6.28 9.57 31.87
CA PRO A 67 5.45 10.23 32.85
C PRO A 67 4.40 9.25 33.44
N PRO A 68 4.05 9.38 34.73
CA PRO A 68 2.91 8.67 35.32
C PRO A 68 1.65 8.93 34.47
N GLY A 69 1.08 7.86 33.90
CA GLY A 69 -0.08 7.98 33.00
C GLY A 69 0.23 8.12 31.51
N ASN A 70 1.42 7.71 31.05
CA ASN A 70 1.85 7.61 29.64
C ASN A 70 0.76 7.83 28.57
N MET A 71 0.64 9.05 28.04
CA MET A 71 -0.42 9.41 27.09
C MET A 71 0.04 9.40 25.64
N VAL A 72 1.22 8.82 25.32
CA VAL A 72 1.76 8.80 23.95
C VAL A 72 0.75 8.18 22.99
N LYS A 73 0.37 8.96 21.98
CA LYS A 73 -0.55 8.56 20.90
C LYS A 73 0.18 8.34 19.59
N PHE A 74 1.33 8.99 19.40
CA PHE A 74 2.10 8.94 18.17
C PHE A 74 3.55 8.58 18.50
N MET A 75 4.09 7.57 17.85
CA MET A 75 5.49 7.20 18.00
C MET A 75 6.13 7.05 16.62
N LYS A 76 7.33 7.62 16.45
CA LYS A 76 8.10 7.51 15.23
C LYS A 76 9.59 7.33 15.51
N PHE A 77 10.21 6.42 14.78
CA PHE A 77 11.64 6.18 14.84
C PHE A 77 12.36 6.90 13.69
N TYR A 78 13.44 7.60 14.00
CA TYR A 78 14.32 8.27 13.05
C TYR A 78 15.72 7.71 13.15
N GLU A 79 16.39 7.54 12.01
CA GLU A 79 17.81 7.10 11.95
C GLU A 79 18.08 5.88 12.86
N SER A 80 17.09 5.00 12.97
CA SER A 80 17.05 3.90 13.93
C SER A 80 17.16 2.57 13.19
N THR A 81 17.76 1.57 13.83
CA THR A 81 17.86 0.21 13.29
C THR A 81 17.15 -0.74 14.25
N LEU A 82 15.97 -1.21 13.87
CA LEU A 82 15.15 -2.18 14.57
C LEU A 82 15.08 -3.45 13.73
N LEU A 83 16.02 -4.38 13.90
CA LEU A 83 15.92 -5.67 13.18
C LEU A 83 14.65 -6.45 13.60
N TYR A 84 14.14 -6.17 14.80
CA TYR A 84 12.92 -6.72 15.37
C TYR A 84 12.12 -5.63 16.11
N MET A 85 10.80 -5.83 16.21
CA MET A 85 9.93 -5.00 17.05
C MET A 85 10.32 -5.10 18.53
N PRO A 86 10.41 -3.98 19.27
CA PRO A 86 10.53 -3.98 20.73
C PRO A 86 9.44 -4.82 21.43
N PHE A 87 9.84 -5.71 22.35
CA PHE A 87 8.88 -6.46 23.16
C PHE A 87 8.15 -5.54 24.14
N HIS A 88 6.89 -5.84 24.44
CA HIS A 88 6.02 -5.08 25.33
C HIS A 88 5.77 -3.59 24.99
N LEU A 89 5.97 -3.20 23.72
CA LEU A 89 5.78 -1.81 23.28
C LEU A 89 4.36 -1.32 23.58
N PHE A 90 3.35 -2.13 23.26
CA PHE A 90 1.94 -1.71 23.38
C PHE A 90 1.40 -1.82 24.80
N GLU A 91 1.93 -2.71 25.63
CA GLU A 91 1.65 -2.75 27.07
C GLU A 91 2.17 -1.49 27.76
N THR A 92 3.30 -0.97 27.27
CA THR A 92 3.92 0.21 27.86
C THR A 92 3.30 1.51 27.35
N PHE A 93 2.94 1.55 26.06
CA PHE A 93 2.23 2.67 25.41
C PHE A 93 0.78 2.27 25.07
N PRO A 94 -0.11 2.07 26.07
CA PRO A 94 -1.44 1.51 25.83
C PRO A 94 -2.37 2.42 25.03
N TYR A 95 -2.07 3.73 24.94
CA TYR A 95 -2.84 4.71 24.19
C TYR A 95 -2.27 5.00 22.79
N LEU A 96 -1.25 4.25 22.36
CA LEU A 96 -0.61 4.44 21.07
C LEU A 96 -1.60 4.20 19.92
N LYS A 97 -1.82 5.23 19.10
CA LYS A 97 -2.73 5.22 17.95
C LYS A 97 -1.99 5.13 16.63
N THR A 98 -0.80 5.71 16.56
CA THR A 98 0.02 5.75 15.35
C THR A 98 1.43 5.32 15.70
N LEU A 99 1.92 4.31 14.98
CA LEU A 99 3.28 3.82 15.08
C LEU A 99 3.91 3.84 13.70
N ASP A 100 4.95 4.66 13.55
CA ASP A 100 5.77 4.73 12.34
C ASP A 100 7.14 4.11 12.60
N LEU A 101 7.33 2.93 11.99
CA LEU A 101 8.54 2.12 12.00
C LEU A 101 9.13 2.01 10.59
N SER A 102 8.77 2.93 9.69
CA SER A 102 9.31 2.91 8.33
C SER A 102 10.81 3.16 8.32
N ASN A 103 11.52 2.52 7.41
CA ASN A 103 12.96 2.69 7.25
C ASN A 103 13.77 2.40 8.53
N THR A 104 13.45 1.27 9.19
CA THR A 104 14.15 0.81 10.41
C THR A 104 14.83 -0.55 10.27
N ASN A 105 14.86 -1.14 9.07
CA ASN A 105 15.46 -2.46 8.78
C ASN A 105 14.81 -3.66 9.48
N ILE A 106 13.50 -3.58 9.80
CA ILE A 106 12.78 -4.72 10.38
C ILE A 106 12.84 -5.91 9.42
N LEU A 107 13.31 -7.06 9.93
CA LEU A 107 13.46 -8.29 9.15
C LEU A 107 12.21 -9.18 9.23
N GLU A 108 11.58 -9.22 10.40
CA GLU A 108 10.39 -10.03 10.64
C GLU A 108 9.49 -9.44 11.73
N LEU A 109 8.21 -9.78 11.66
CA LEU A 109 7.24 -9.51 12.71
C LEU A 109 6.98 -10.81 13.47
N THR A 110 7.29 -10.81 14.77
CA THR A 110 7.05 -11.97 15.62
C THR A 110 5.54 -12.20 15.81
N ARG A 111 5.14 -13.45 16.04
CA ARG A 111 3.75 -13.76 16.41
C ARG A 111 3.34 -12.95 17.63
N ASN A 112 2.09 -12.49 17.64
CA ASN A 112 1.51 -11.70 18.73
C ASN A 112 2.25 -10.38 19.03
N ALA A 113 3.10 -9.87 18.14
CA ALA A 113 3.76 -8.57 18.32
C ALA A 113 2.76 -7.42 18.57
N PHE A 114 1.50 -7.60 18.17
CA PHE A 114 0.43 -6.61 18.31
C PHE A 114 -0.68 -7.03 19.28
N SER A 115 -0.47 -8.05 20.13
CA SER A 115 -1.55 -8.57 21.00
C SER A 115 -2.13 -7.56 21.97
N ALA A 116 -1.34 -6.56 22.38
CA ALA A 116 -1.77 -5.47 23.25
C ALA A 116 -2.08 -4.16 22.50
N ALA A 117 -2.03 -4.14 21.16
CA ALA A 117 -2.19 -2.95 20.32
C ALA A 117 -3.66 -2.49 20.15
N SER A 118 -4.43 -2.49 21.24
CA SER A 118 -5.89 -2.30 21.23
C SER A 118 -6.38 -0.92 20.77
N ASN A 119 -5.50 0.09 20.77
CA ASN A 119 -5.81 1.46 20.33
C ASN A 119 -5.11 1.86 19.02
N LEU A 120 -4.32 0.97 18.41
CA LEU A 120 -3.52 1.29 17.23
C LEU A 120 -4.42 1.42 16.00
N THR A 121 -4.45 2.60 15.39
CA THR A 121 -5.28 2.92 14.21
C THR A 121 -4.45 3.03 12.92
N TYR A 122 -3.18 3.38 13.02
CA TYR A 122 -2.26 3.49 11.88
C TYR A 122 -0.90 2.84 12.20
N LEU A 123 -0.47 1.95 11.31
CA LEU A 123 0.82 1.29 11.38
C LEU A 123 1.56 1.46 10.06
N ASN A 124 2.74 2.07 10.12
CA ASN A 124 3.64 2.21 8.98
C ASN A 124 4.87 1.33 9.18
N LEU A 125 5.03 0.33 8.31
CA LEU A 125 6.16 -0.60 8.24
C LEU A 125 6.83 -0.54 6.85
N ALA A 126 6.59 0.53 6.09
CA ALA A 126 7.16 0.67 4.76
C ALA A 126 8.69 0.81 4.77
N TYR A 127 9.35 0.47 3.66
CA TYR A 127 10.82 0.57 3.53
C TYR A 127 11.57 -0.22 4.62
N ASN A 128 11.13 -1.44 4.92
CA ASN A 128 11.86 -2.37 5.77
C ASN A 128 12.31 -3.59 4.93
N ASN A 129 12.76 -4.66 5.58
CA ASN A 129 13.28 -5.86 4.93
C ASN A 129 12.40 -7.08 5.24
N LEU A 130 11.08 -6.87 5.41
CA LEU A 130 10.13 -7.96 5.65
C LEU A 130 10.06 -8.86 4.43
N THR A 131 10.26 -10.16 4.62
CA THR A 131 10.23 -11.14 3.51
C THR A 131 8.91 -11.91 3.41
N SER A 132 8.15 -11.94 4.51
CA SER A 132 6.85 -12.61 4.59
C SER A 132 5.97 -12.02 5.69
N ILE A 133 4.65 -12.17 5.55
CA ILE A 133 3.70 -11.92 6.63
C ILE A 133 3.09 -13.24 7.06
N GLN A 134 3.44 -13.64 8.29
CA GLN A 134 2.96 -14.88 8.88
C GLN A 134 1.51 -14.75 9.37
N THR A 135 0.86 -15.90 9.54
CA THR A 135 -0.48 -16.00 10.13
C THR A 135 -0.56 -15.26 11.46
N SER A 136 -1.62 -14.48 11.65
CA SER A 136 -2.02 -13.93 12.95
C SER A 136 -1.04 -12.93 13.57
N VAL A 137 -0.11 -12.35 12.81
CA VAL A 137 0.82 -11.34 13.32
C VAL A 137 0.08 -10.14 13.93
N PHE A 138 -0.99 -9.69 13.27
CA PHE A 138 -1.74 -8.48 13.68
C PHE A 138 -2.88 -8.74 14.67
N ILE A 139 -3.01 -9.95 15.23
CA ILE A 139 -4.04 -10.22 16.26
C ILE A 139 -3.83 -9.26 17.44
N GLY A 140 -4.90 -8.60 17.87
CA GLY A 140 -4.90 -7.59 18.95
C GLY A 140 -5.03 -6.16 18.44
N ALA A 141 -4.62 -5.89 17.19
CA ALA A 141 -4.77 -4.58 16.53
C ALA A 141 -6.18 -4.39 15.94
N ASN A 142 -7.22 -4.61 16.76
CA ASN A 142 -8.60 -4.73 16.30
C ASN A 142 -9.20 -3.44 15.71
N VAL A 143 -8.61 -2.28 16.05
CA VAL A 143 -9.04 -0.95 15.59
C VAL A 143 -8.10 -0.37 14.50
N LEU A 144 -7.21 -1.19 13.95
CA LEU A 144 -6.28 -0.76 12.90
C LEU A 144 -7.03 -0.43 11.62
N MET A 145 -6.94 0.82 11.18
CA MET A 145 -7.64 1.32 9.99
C MET A 145 -6.72 1.39 8.77
N ARG A 146 -5.42 1.60 8.97
CA ARG A 146 -4.45 1.70 7.89
C ARG A 146 -3.16 0.93 8.22
N LEU A 147 -2.75 0.08 7.29
CA LEU A 147 -1.52 -0.71 7.33
C LEU A 147 -0.69 -0.42 6.07
N ASP A 148 0.54 0.02 6.25
CA ASP A 148 1.48 0.24 5.16
C ASP A 148 2.67 -0.73 5.27
N LEU A 149 2.78 -1.63 4.30
CA LEU A 149 3.85 -2.63 4.15
C LEU A 149 4.63 -2.40 2.84
N SER A 150 4.53 -1.20 2.26
CA SER A 150 5.12 -0.90 0.95
C SER A 150 6.65 -0.96 0.97
N TYR A 151 7.27 -1.27 -0.15
CA TYR A 151 8.72 -1.28 -0.35
C TYR A 151 9.44 -2.15 0.68
N ASN A 152 8.96 -3.38 0.84
CA ASN A 152 9.64 -4.44 1.57
C ASN A 152 10.08 -5.53 0.56
N GLU A 153 10.50 -6.70 1.06
CA GLU A 153 10.88 -7.85 0.24
C GLU A 153 9.82 -8.96 0.33
N ILE A 154 8.55 -8.60 0.55
CA ILE A 154 7.49 -9.56 0.87
C ILE A 154 7.18 -10.39 -0.36
N SER A 155 7.56 -11.67 -0.32
CA SER A 155 7.34 -12.62 -1.40
C SER A 155 6.18 -13.58 -1.12
N SER A 156 5.72 -13.63 0.13
CA SER A 156 4.63 -14.51 0.56
C SER A 156 3.76 -13.89 1.66
N LEU A 157 2.45 -14.09 1.53
CA LEU A 157 1.46 -13.80 2.55
C LEU A 157 0.80 -15.12 2.96
N SER A 158 0.73 -15.37 4.26
CA SER A 158 -0.03 -16.52 4.77
C SER A 158 -1.53 -16.33 4.50
N VAL A 159 -2.30 -17.42 4.36
CA VAL A 159 -3.76 -17.41 4.16
C VAL A 159 -4.52 -16.50 5.14
N ASN A 160 -4.01 -16.36 6.37
CA ASN A 160 -4.60 -15.55 7.43
C ASN A 160 -3.67 -14.38 7.83
N ALA A 161 -2.94 -13.80 6.88
CA ALA A 161 -2.00 -12.71 7.14
C ALA A 161 -2.68 -11.48 7.77
N PHE A 162 -3.91 -11.16 7.36
CA PHE A 162 -4.69 -10.02 7.85
C PHE A 162 -5.84 -10.40 8.79
N CYS A 163 -5.83 -11.63 9.32
CA CYS A 163 -6.84 -12.10 10.26
C CYS A 163 -6.85 -11.24 11.54
N GLY A 164 -8.04 -10.89 12.03
CA GLY A 164 -8.25 -10.04 13.22
C GLY A 164 -8.31 -8.54 12.91
N LEU A 165 -7.93 -8.11 11.70
CA LEU A 165 -8.01 -6.70 11.29
C LEU A 165 -9.43 -6.33 10.80
N HIS A 166 -10.41 -6.40 11.70
CA HIS A 166 -11.83 -6.25 11.36
C HIS A 166 -12.24 -4.83 10.94
N THR A 167 -11.46 -3.81 11.31
CA THR A 167 -11.74 -2.40 11.00
C THR A 167 -10.83 -1.81 9.93
N ILE A 168 -9.98 -2.65 9.31
CA ILE A 168 -9.01 -2.19 8.32
C ILE A 168 -9.73 -1.61 7.11
N SER A 169 -9.32 -0.41 6.73
CA SER A 169 -9.86 0.34 5.60
C SER A 169 -8.84 0.42 4.47
N GLN A 170 -7.54 0.42 4.78
CA GLN A 170 -6.48 0.61 3.80
C GLN A 170 -5.30 -0.33 4.05
N ILE A 171 -4.93 -1.10 3.03
CA ILE A 171 -3.74 -1.96 3.03
C ILE A 171 -2.86 -1.59 1.83
N TYR A 172 -1.61 -1.25 2.08
CA TYR A 172 -0.62 -0.96 1.03
C TYR A 172 0.48 -2.02 1.05
N LEU A 173 0.68 -2.70 -0.08
CA LEU A 173 1.72 -3.70 -0.35
C LEU A 173 2.53 -3.32 -1.58
N THR A 174 2.58 -2.01 -1.92
CA THR A 174 3.26 -1.50 -3.11
C THR A 174 4.73 -1.85 -3.11
N GLY A 175 5.32 -2.22 -4.24
CA GLY A 175 6.76 -2.45 -4.37
C GLY A 175 7.27 -3.64 -3.55
N ASN A 176 6.56 -4.77 -3.62
CA ASN A 176 6.95 -6.03 -2.98
C ASN A 176 7.20 -7.12 -4.03
N LEU A 177 7.35 -8.38 -3.63
CA LEU A 177 7.73 -9.50 -4.49
C LEU A 177 6.62 -10.56 -4.60
N LEU A 178 5.36 -10.16 -4.41
CA LEU A 178 4.21 -11.09 -4.41
C LEU A 178 3.95 -11.63 -5.81
N LYS A 179 3.88 -12.95 -5.93
CA LYS A 179 3.58 -13.65 -7.20
C LYS A 179 2.14 -14.14 -7.30
N GLU A 180 1.52 -14.38 -6.16
CA GLU A 180 0.16 -14.86 -6.05
C GLU A 180 -0.49 -14.33 -4.77
N LEU A 181 -1.82 -14.36 -4.74
CA LEU A 181 -2.63 -14.06 -3.57
C LEU A 181 -3.50 -15.27 -3.25
N HIS A 182 -3.59 -15.60 -1.97
CA HIS A 182 -4.51 -16.63 -1.52
C HIS A 182 -5.96 -16.15 -1.66
N ASN A 183 -6.86 -17.04 -2.08
CA ASN A 183 -8.28 -16.74 -2.31
C ASN A 183 -8.98 -16.09 -1.11
N ASP A 184 -8.66 -16.55 0.10
CA ASP A 184 -9.28 -16.04 1.33
C ASP A 184 -8.47 -14.93 2.05
N ILE A 185 -7.52 -14.27 1.37
CA ILE A 185 -6.61 -13.31 2.01
C ILE A 185 -7.32 -12.15 2.73
N PHE A 186 -8.50 -11.76 2.26
CA PHE A 186 -9.31 -10.67 2.83
C PHE A 186 -10.62 -11.12 3.51
N LYS A 187 -10.78 -12.42 3.80
CA LYS A 187 -12.07 -12.97 4.30
C LYS A 187 -12.63 -12.27 5.55
N ASP A 188 -11.76 -11.72 6.42
CA ASP A 188 -12.14 -11.09 7.69
C ASP A 188 -12.14 -9.55 7.61
N ASN A 189 -11.84 -8.98 6.44
CA ASN A 189 -11.56 -7.55 6.24
C ASN A 189 -12.68 -6.84 5.46
N GLU A 190 -13.94 -7.08 5.86
CA GLU A 190 -15.14 -6.59 5.16
C GLU A 190 -15.23 -5.06 5.00
N TYR A 191 -14.48 -4.30 5.82
CA TYR A 191 -14.43 -2.84 5.81
C TYR A 191 -13.33 -2.26 4.92
N LEU A 192 -12.56 -3.09 4.22
CA LEU A 192 -11.49 -2.64 3.34
C LEU A 192 -12.05 -1.78 2.21
N GLU A 193 -11.56 -0.55 2.12
CA GLU A 193 -11.94 0.42 1.09
C GLU A 193 -10.85 0.58 0.04
N LYS A 194 -9.58 0.38 0.39
CA LYS A 194 -8.45 0.56 -0.52
C LYS A 194 -7.41 -0.52 -0.36
N VAL A 195 -6.96 -1.06 -1.49
CA VAL A 195 -5.82 -1.96 -1.53
C VAL A 195 -4.89 -1.61 -2.70
N SER A 196 -3.59 -1.61 -2.42
CA SER A 196 -2.56 -1.46 -3.44
C SER A 196 -1.61 -2.64 -3.42
N PHE A 197 -1.51 -3.32 -4.55
CA PHE A 197 -0.51 -4.33 -4.89
C PHE A 197 0.39 -3.84 -6.02
N GLU A 198 0.46 -2.53 -6.25
CA GLU A 198 1.28 -1.95 -7.30
C GLU A 198 2.74 -2.41 -7.23
N GLY A 199 3.39 -2.68 -8.35
CA GLY A 199 4.82 -2.99 -8.35
C GLY A 199 5.13 -4.32 -7.67
N ASN A 200 4.31 -5.33 -7.93
CA ASN A 200 4.54 -6.71 -7.50
C ASN A 200 4.77 -7.60 -8.73
N LEU A 201 4.75 -8.93 -8.55
CA LEU A 201 5.01 -9.92 -9.57
C LEU A 201 3.77 -10.77 -9.87
N LEU A 202 2.57 -10.24 -9.64
CA LEU A 202 1.31 -10.97 -9.76
C LEU A 202 1.03 -11.30 -11.22
N THR A 203 0.71 -12.58 -11.51
CA THR A 203 0.39 -13.03 -12.88
C THR A 203 -1.10 -13.22 -13.14
N SER A 204 -1.87 -13.42 -12.07
CA SER A 204 -3.33 -13.54 -12.11
C SER A 204 -3.94 -13.15 -10.77
N ILE A 205 -5.25 -12.84 -10.79
CA ILE A 205 -6.06 -12.62 -9.59
C ILE A 205 -7.27 -13.54 -9.68
N GLN A 206 -7.46 -14.38 -8.67
CA GLN A 206 -8.63 -15.25 -8.59
C GLN A 206 -9.86 -14.45 -8.13
N PRO A 207 -11.08 -14.73 -8.64
CA PRO A 207 -12.28 -14.01 -8.23
C PRO A 207 -12.55 -14.01 -6.73
N GLU A 208 -12.18 -15.10 -6.06
CA GLU A 208 -12.39 -15.30 -4.63
C GLU A 208 -11.66 -14.25 -3.77
N VAL A 209 -10.54 -13.70 -4.25
CA VAL A 209 -9.74 -12.69 -3.53
C VAL A 209 -10.57 -11.47 -3.16
N PHE A 210 -11.49 -11.05 -4.04
CA PHE A 210 -12.35 -9.88 -3.84
C PHE A 210 -13.81 -10.26 -3.58
N ARG A 211 -14.09 -11.52 -3.28
CA ARG A 211 -15.44 -11.99 -2.95
C ARG A 211 -15.96 -11.27 -1.70
N ASN A 212 -17.23 -10.88 -1.73
CA ASN A 212 -17.89 -10.12 -0.66
C ASN A 212 -17.25 -8.76 -0.29
N MET A 213 -16.28 -8.25 -1.06
CA MET A 213 -15.60 -6.96 -0.78
C MET A 213 -16.47 -5.76 -1.18
N ARG A 214 -17.68 -5.65 -0.63
CA ARG A 214 -18.70 -4.67 -1.06
C ARG A 214 -18.28 -3.22 -0.87
N ARG A 215 -17.38 -2.96 0.09
CA ARG A 215 -16.89 -1.62 0.46
C ARG A 215 -15.62 -1.19 -0.27
N ILE A 216 -14.99 -2.07 -1.04
CA ILE A 216 -13.77 -1.72 -1.77
C ILE A 216 -14.09 -0.64 -2.80
N LYS A 217 -13.36 0.47 -2.74
CA LYS A 217 -13.48 1.64 -3.62
C LYS A 217 -12.32 1.74 -4.59
N GLU A 218 -11.14 1.31 -4.16
CA GLU A 218 -9.90 1.48 -4.91
C GLU A 218 -9.06 0.21 -4.89
N VAL A 219 -8.76 -0.31 -6.08
CA VAL A 219 -7.86 -1.44 -6.28
C VAL A 219 -6.77 -1.02 -7.25
N ASN A 220 -5.53 -0.97 -6.77
CA ASN A 220 -4.36 -0.72 -7.60
C ASN A 220 -3.55 -2.01 -7.77
N LEU A 221 -3.50 -2.48 -9.01
CA LEU A 221 -2.81 -3.67 -9.49
C LEU A 221 -1.80 -3.32 -10.59
N SER A 222 -1.45 -2.04 -10.73
CA SER A 222 -0.52 -1.58 -11.77
C SER A 222 0.89 -2.13 -11.58
N ASN A 223 1.70 -2.11 -12.63
CA ASN A 223 3.09 -2.56 -12.58
C ASN A 223 3.20 -3.99 -12.03
N ASN A 224 2.45 -4.92 -12.63
CA ASN A 224 2.49 -6.36 -12.34
C ASN A 224 2.66 -7.13 -13.66
N HIS A 225 2.54 -8.45 -13.62
CA HIS A 225 2.61 -9.35 -14.79
C HIS A 225 1.26 -9.96 -15.12
N LEU A 226 0.15 -9.24 -14.87
CA LEU A 226 -1.19 -9.79 -15.03
C LEU A 226 -1.48 -10.03 -16.50
N ILE A 227 -1.74 -11.28 -16.86
CA ILE A 227 -2.07 -11.68 -18.24
C ILE A 227 -3.60 -11.68 -18.46
N PHE A 228 -4.35 -11.88 -17.37
CA PHE A 228 -5.81 -12.00 -17.40
C PHE A 228 -6.44 -11.55 -16.07
N ILE A 229 -7.59 -10.87 -16.17
CA ILE A 229 -8.51 -10.63 -15.06
C ILE A 229 -9.81 -11.37 -15.39
N HIS A 230 -10.24 -12.25 -14.49
CA HIS A 230 -11.50 -12.96 -14.68
C HIS A 230 -12.68 -11.97 -14.64
N PRO A 231 -13.70 -12.11 -15.51
CA PRO A 231 -14.83 -11.18 -15.56
C PRO A 231 -15.56 -10.96 -14.24
N ASP A 232 -15.59 -12.00 -13.40
CA ASP A 232 -16.27 -11.98 -12.11
C ASP A 232 -15.37 -11.53 -10.94
N THR A 233 -14.10 -11.15 -11.21
CA THR A 233 -13.13 -10.79 -10.16
C THR A 233 -13.65 -9.68 -9.24
N PHE A 234 -14.42 -8.75 -9.79
CA PHE A 234 -14.96 -7.60 -9.06
C PHE A 234 -16.49 -7.62 -9.00
N ALA A 235 -17.13 -8.78 -9.20
CA ALA A 235 -18.60 -8.89 -9.24
C ALA A 235 -19.25 -8.37 -7.95
N ASP A 236 -18.72 -8.76 -6.78
CA ASP A 236 -19.25 -8.37 -5.47
C ASP A 236 -18.80 -6.98 -5.00
N ALA A 237 -17.85 -6.35 -5.69
CA ALA A 237 -17.18 -5.12 -5.28
C ALA A 237 -18.04 -3.88 -5.48
N ALA A 238 -19.25 -3.83 -4.92
CA ALA A 238 -20.32 -2.87 -5.22
C ALA A 238 -19.87 -1.41 -5.25
N SER A 239 -19.02 -0.98 -4.31
CA SER A 239 -18.51 0.39 -4.22
C SER A 239 -17.26 0.70 -5.04
N LEU A 240 -16.80 -0.21 -5.92
CA LEU A 240 -15.56 -0.01 -6.69
C LEU A 240 -15.67 1.19 -7.64
N GLU A 241 -14.83 2.19 -7.40
CA GLU A 241 -14.78 3.46 -8.13
C GLU A 241 -13.53 3.57 -9.00
N ASN A 242 -12.40 3.08 -8.49
CA ASN A 242 -11.08 3.24 -9.07
C ASN A 242 -10.42 1.87 -9.26
N LEU A 243 -10.12 1.52 -10.51
CA LEU A 243 -9.39 0.30 -10.87
C LEU A 243 -8.18 0.67 -11.73
N VAL A 244 -7.00 0.40 -11.19
CA VAL A 244 -5.73 0.70 -11.86
C VAL A 244 -5.04 -0.61 -12.22
N LEU A 245 -4.91 -0.87 -13.52
CA LEU A 245 -4.33 -2.06 -14.13
C LEU A 245 -3.24 -1.72 -15.16
N SER A 246 -2.79 -0.46 -15.20
CA SER A 246 -1.74 -0.01 -16.13
C SER A 246 -0.43 -0.78 -15.92
N TYR A 247 0.38 -0.90 -16.97
CA TYR A 247 1.66 -1.62 -16.93
C TYR A 247 1.49 -3.07 -16.48
N ASN A 248 0.71 -3.81 -17.25
CA ASN A 248 0.50 -5.25 -17.10
C ASN A 248 0.60 -5.92 -18.49
N GLU A 249 0.26 -7.20 -18.57
CA GLU A 249 0.36 -8.00 -19.80
C GLU A 249 -1.03 -8.42 -20.33
N LEU A 250 -2.06 -7.63 -20.03
CA LEU A 250 -3.45 -7.97 -20.36
C LEU A 250 -3.67 -7.93 -21.88
N LYS A 251 -4.19 -9.03 -22.42
CA LYS A 251 -4.61 -9.11 -23.84
C LYS A 251 -6.10 -8.83 -24.05
N ASN A 252 -6.90 -9.10 -23.02
CA ASN A 252 -8.33 -8.86 -22.99
C ASN A 252 -8.72 -8.29 -21.63
N PHE A 253 -9.72 -7.42 -21.61
CA PHE A 253 -10.30 -6.90 -20.38
C PHE A 253 -11.82 -6.77 -20.54
N GLN A 254 -12.55 -7.51 -19.72
CA GLN A 254 -14.01 -7.44 -19.65
C GLN A 254 -14.44 -7.81 -18.24
N LEU A 255 -15.39 -7.05 -17.68
CA LEU A 255 -16.02 -7.35 -16.41
C LEU A 255 -17.50 -7.66 -16.64
N THR A 256 -18.04 -8.67 -15.95
CA THR A 256 -19.45 -9.04 -16.03
C THR A 256 -20.28 -8.04 -15.23
N GLU A 257 -21.14 -7.28 -15.89
CA GLU A 257 -22.13 -6.37 -15.26
C GLU A 257 -21.55 -5.37 -14.23
N LYS A 258 -20.23 -5.19 -14.22
CA LYS A 258 -19.52 -4.34 -13.27
C LYS A 258 -19.07 -3.05 -13.92
N ASN A 259 -19.60 -1.94 -13.42
CA ASN A 259 -19.20 -0.61 -13.86
C ASN A 259 -18.15 -0.05 -12.92
N ILE A 260 -17.03 0.41 -13.49
CA ILE A 260 -16.03 1.20 -12.78
C ILE A 260 -16.43 2.66 -12.95
N VAL A 261 -16.98 3.27 -11.92
CA VAL A 261 -17.73 4.53 -12.06
C VAL A 261 -16.85 5.77 -12.13
N HIS A 262 -15.63 5.74 -11.60
CA HIS A 262 -14.77 6.92 -11.54
C HIS A 262 -13.55 6.79 -12.46
N GLN A 263 -12.55 5.96 -12.11
CA GLN A 263 -11.29 5.85 -12.85
C GLN A 263 -10.98 4.41 -13.27
N LEU A 264 -10.71 4.21 -14.55
CA LEU A 264 -10.20 2.96 -15.10
C LEU A 264 -8.90 3.22 -15.86
N HIS A 265 -7.79 2.70 -15.34
CA HIS A 265 -6.49 2.81 -16.00
C HIS A 265 -6.03 1.45 -16.51
N LEU A 266 -5.78 1.36 -17.81
CA LEU A 266 -5.40 0.18 -18.58
C LEU A 266 -4.20 0.49 -19.50
N ASP A 267 -3.53 1.62 -19.31
CA ASP A 267 -2.41 2.03 -20.16
C ASP A 267 -1.29 0.98 -20.16
N ASN A 268 -0.53 0.88 -21.24
CA ASN A 268 0.63 -0.02 -21.33
C ASN A 268 0.24 -1.47 -21.03
N ASN A 269 -0.67 -2.01 -21.85
CA ASN A 269 -1.07 -3.41 -21.88
C ASN A 269 -1.04 -3.89 -23.36
N TYR A 270 -1.58 -5.07 -23.63
CA TYR A 270 -1.66 -5.67 -24.96
C TYR A 270 -3.11 -5.82 -25.46
N LEU A 271 -4.02 -4.96 -25.02
CA LEU A 271 -5.45 -5.05 -25.33
C LEU A 271 -5.69 -4.82 -26.83
N THR A 272 -6.55 -5.65 -27.44
CA THR A 272 -6.94 -5.52 -28.86
C THR A 272 -8.34 -4.93 -29.06
N ASN A 273 -9.18 -5.04 -28.04
CA ASN A 273 -10.50 -4.41 -27.99
C ASN A 273 -10.71 -3.84 -26.59
N LEU A 274 -11.65 -2.90 -26.48
CA LEU A 274 -12.04 -2.35 -25.18
C LEU A 274 -13.52 -2.03 -25.16
N THR A 275 -14.20 -2.52 -24.13
CA THR A 275 -15.58 -2.19 -23.82
C THR A 275 -15.61 -1.30 -22.58
N ILE A 276 -16.20 -0.11 -22.69
CA ILE A 276 -16.33 0.86 -21.59
C ILE A 276 -17.81 1.02 -21.24
N ASN A 277 -18.11 0.97 -19.94
CA ASN A 277 -19.47 1.17 -19.44
C ASN A 277 -19.51 2.13 -18.25
N ALA A 278 -20.20 3.27 -18.41
CA ALA A 278 -20.47 4.25 -17.35
C ALA A 278 -19.25 4.79 -16.56
N THR A 279 -18.05 4.75 -17.12
CA THR A 279 -16.80 5.26 -16.49
C THR A 279 -16.53 6.71 -16.83
N ARG A 280 -16.10 7.52 -15.86
CA ARG A 280 -15.77 8.94 -16.08
C ARG A 280 -14.39 9.17 -16.69
N PHE A 281 -13.36 8.56 -16.12
CA PHE A 281 -11.98 8.76 -16.54
C PHE A 281 -11.42 7.42 -17.00
N VAL A 282 -11.11 7.31 -18.29
CA VAL A 282 -10.48 6.12 -18.85
C VAL A 282 -9.15 6.48 -19.47
N ARG A 283 -8.13 5.73 -19.07
CA ARG A 283 -6.82 5.77 -19.71
C ARG A 283 -6.50 4.36 -20.23
N ALA A 284 -6.28 4.23 -21.52
CA ALA A 284 -5.93 2.97 -22.18
C ALA A 284 -4.93 3.22 -23.32
N SER A 285 -4.03 4.18 -23.11
CA SER A 285 -2.96 4.49 -24.06
C SER A 285 -1.96 3.33 -24.18
N HIS A 286 -1.16 3.32 -25.24
CA HIS A 286 -0.08 2.35 -25.44
C HIS A 286 -0.57 0.89 -25.37
N ASN A 287 -1.61 0.59 -26.16
CA ASN A 287 -2.19 -0.73 -26.30
C ASN A 287 -2.24 -1.11 -27.81
N GLN A 288 -2.96 -2.17 -28.17
CA GLN A 288 -3.16 -2.62 -29.55
C GLN A 288 -4.64 -2.51 -29.98
N ILE A 289 -5.41 -1.61 -29.36
CA ILE A 289 -6.86 -1.57 -29.51
C ILE A 289 -7.22 -1.14 -30.93
N SER A 290 -7.97 -1.99 -31.64
CA SER A 290 -8.52 -1.71 -32.97
C SER A 290 -10.02 -1.40 -32.95
N GLU A 291 -10.74 -1.95 -31.97
CA GLU A 291 -12.18 -1.80 -31.81
C GLU A 291 -12.52 -1.29 -30.41
N LEU A 292 -13.31 -0.21 -30.35
CA LEU A 292 -13.82 0.35 -29.10
C LEU A 292 -15.34 0.24 -29.05
N PHE A 293 -15.87 -0.29 -27.95
CA PHE A 293 -17.30 -0.38 -27.66
C PHE A 293 -17.65 0.50 -26.46
N LEU A 294 -18.52 1.48 -26.69
CA LEU A 294 -19.00 2.39 -25.64
C LEU A 294 -20.46 2.08 -25.33
N HIS A 295 -20.73 1.73 -24.07
CA HIS A 295 -22.08 1.53 -23.53
C HIS A 295 -22.36 2.58 -22.45
N GLN A 296 -23.59 3.12 -22.42
CA GLN A 296 -24.05 4.08 -21.40
C GLN A 296 -23.05 5.22 -21.15
N SER A 297 -22.45 5.73 -22.23
CA SER A 297 -21.28 6.62 -22.21
C SER A 297 -21.58 8.06 -21.79
N LEU A 298 -22.70 8.31 -21.11
CA LEU A 298 -23.18 9.64 -20.71
C LEU A 298 -22.30 10.35 -19.67
N HIS A 299 -21.23 9.70 -19.19
CA HIS A 299 -20.44 10.17 -18.06
C HIS A 299 -18.94 10.29 -18.33
N ILE A 300 -18.45 9.97 -19.53
CA ILE A 300 -17.01 10.08 -19.82
C ILE A 300 -16.59 11.57 -19.74
N GLU A 301 -15.62 11.89 -18.91
CA GLU A 301 -14.98 13.21 -18.79
C GLU A 301 -13.56 13.20 -19.38
N THR A 302 -12.92 12.04 -19.46
CA THR A 302 -11.59 11.90 -20.09
C THR A 302 -11.45 10.50 -20.68
N LEU A 303 -10.99 10.44 -21.92
CA LEU A 303 -10.69 9.20 -22.62
C LEU A 303 -9.35 9.34 -23.34
N ASP A 304 -8.32 8.70 -22.80
CA ASP A 304 -7.00 8.61 -23.44
C ASP A 304 -6.84 7.25 -24.12
N LEU A 305 -6.82 7.26 -25.45
CA LEU A 305 -6.56 6.10 -26.31
C LEU A 305 -5.33 6.30 -27.19
N SER A 306 -4.44 7.23 -26.82
CA SER A 306 -3.23 7.52 -27.59
C SER A 306 -2.35 6.26 -27.75
N ALA A 307 -1.58 6.19 -28.84
CA ALA A 307 -0.72 5.03 -29.14
C ALA A 307 -1.49 3.67 -29.18
N ASN A 308 -2.61 3.63 -29.91
CA ASN A 308 -3.37 2.43 -30.26
C ASN A 308 -3.46 2.24 -31.78
N LYS A 309 -4.24 1.24 -32.24
CA LYS A 309 -4.44 0.89 -33.66
C LYS A 309 -5.90 1.03 -34.09
N LEU A 310 -6.59 2.04 -33.58
CA LEU A 310 -8.05 2.20 -33.74
C LEU A 310 -8.44 2.24 -35.22
N SER A 311 -9.37 1.37 -35.58
CA SER A 311 -10.00 1.31 -36.92
C SER A 311 -11.51 1.44 -36.87
N SER A 312 -12.14 1.16 -35.72
CA SER A 312 -13.58 1.27 -35.54
C SER A 312 -13.96 1.69 -34.12
N ILE A 313 -15.05 2.45 -34.02
CA ILE A 313 -15.68 2.83 -32.75
C ILE A 313 -17.18 2.55 -32.88
N SER A 314 -17.71 1.75 -31.96
CA SER A 314 -19.13 1.41 -31.88
C SER A 314 -19.72 1.99 -30.59
N ILE A 315 -20.89 2.63 -30.72
CA ILE A 315 -21.59 3.28 -29.61
C ILE A 315 -23.01 2.74 -29.59
N SER A 316 -23.45 2.20 -28.45
CA SER A 316 -24.81 1.70 -28.27
C SER A 316 -25.50 2.33 -27.06
N GLN A 317 -26.82 2.56 -27.20
CA GLN A 317 -27.67 3.31 -26.25
C GLN A 317 -27.26 4.78 -26.08
N ILE A 318 -27.66 5.60 -27.05
CA ILE A 318 -27.56 7.07 -27.01
C ILE A 318 -28.90 7.62 -26.54
N SER A 319 -29.06 7.90 -25.25
CA SER A 319 -30.12 8.79 -24.78
C SER A 319 -29.49 10.17 -24.52
N HIS A 320 -29.55 11.06 -25.52
CA HIS A 320 -29.07 12.45 -25.48
C HIS A 320 -27.54 12.64 -25.52
N ILE A 321 -26.97 12.60 -26.72
CA ILE A 321 -25.68 13.26 -27.00
C ILE A 321 -25.96 14.75 -27.24
N CYS A 322 -25.33 15.62 -26.44
CA CYS A 322 -25.21 17.03 -26.76
C CYS A 322 -24.40 17.17 -28.07
N SER A 323 -24.88 17.97 -29.02
CA SER A 323 -24.34 18.08 -30.39
C SER A 323 -22.84 18.45 -30.47
N THR A 324 -22.24 18.94 -29.38
CA THR A 324 -20.81 19.22 -29.26
C THR A 324 -19.93 17.96 -29.17
N TRP A 325 -20.46 16.86 -28.64
CA TRP A 325 -19.73 15.59 -28.46
C TRP A 325 -19.54 14.81 -29.76
N MET A 326 -20.54 14.82 -30.64
CA MET A 326 -20.46 14.12 -31.93
C MET A 326 -19.38 14.74 -32.84
N TYR A 327 -19.18 16.06 -32.76
CA TYR A 327 -18.13 16.76 -33.52
C TYR A 327 -16.70 16.42 -33.04
N ARG A 328 -16.48 16.17 -31.74
CA ARG A 328 -15.16 15.79 -31.19
C ARG A 328 -14.80 14.33 -31.52
N ILE A 329 -15.78 13.42 -31.58
CA ILE A 329 -15.56 12.04 -32.04
C ILE A 329 -15.31 11.97 -33.55
N ILE A 330 -15.99 12.77 -34.37
CA ILE A 330 -15.71 12.86 -35.81
C ILE A 330 -14.31 13.45 -36.09
N GLN A 331 -13.78 14.29 -35.18
CA GLN A 331 -12.39 14.75 -35.28
C GLN A 331 -11.35 13.68 -34.91
N LEU A 332 -11.68 12.67 -34.09
CA LEU A 332 -10.80 11.51 -33.84
C LEU A 332 -10.50 10.72 -35.12
N ASP A 333 -11.44 10.71 -36.08
CA ASP A 333 -11.27 10.10 -37.41
C ASP A 333 -10.32 10.91 -38.32
N ARG A 334 -10.07 12.20 -38.00
CA ARG A 334 -9.16 13.10 -38.75
C ARG A 334 -7.85 13.43 -38.04
N LEU A 335 -7.71 13.07 -36.76
CA LEU A 335 -6.56 13.42 -35.90
C LEU A 335 -5.85 12.17 -35.37
N ILE A 336 -5.45 11.27 -36.26
CA ILE A 336 -4.52 10.15 -35.98
C ILE A 336 -3.12 10.65 -35.48
N SER A 337 -2.97 11.93 -35.13
CA SER A 337 -1.71 12.53 -34.67
C SER A 337 -1.83 13.61 -33.58
N ALA A 338 -2.88 13.65 -32.75
CA ALA A 338 -2.95 14.59 -31.62
C ALA A 338 -3.16 13.85 -30.27
N PRO A 339 -2.18 13.88 -29.34
CA PRO A 339 -2.28 13.26 -28.03
C PRO A 339 -3.00 14.21 -27.05
N PHE A 340 -3.81 13.65 -26.15
CA PHE A 340 -4.60 14.33 -25.12
C PHE A 340 -5.84 15.13 -25.58
N LEU A 341 -7.03 14.61 -25.24
CA LEU A 341 -8.29 15.34 -25.24
C LEU A 341 -8.77 15.51 -23.79
N ASN A 342 -8.67 16.73 -23.27
CA ASN A 342 -9.32 17.16 -22.03
C ASN A 342 -10.76 17.57 -22.40
N LEU A 343 -11.78 16.84 -21.92
CA LEU A 343 -13.19 17.08 -22.31
C LEU A 343 -13.94 18.03 -21.36
N ARG A 344 -13.24 18.86 -20.59
CA ARG A 344 -13.87 19.91 -19.79
C ARG A 344 -14.20 21.12 -20.65
N ASP A 345 -15.49 21.42 -20.79
CA ASP A 345 -15.98 22.78 -21.02
C ASP A 345 -16.27 23.42 -19.65
#